data_AF-W9SU26-F1
#
_entry.id   AF-W9SU26-F1
#
_cell.length_a   1.000
_cell.length_b   1.000
_cell.length_c   1.000
_cell.angle_alpha   90.00
_cell.angle_beta   90.00
_cell.angle_gamma   90.00
#
_symmetry.space_group_name_H-M   'P 1'
#
loop_
_entity.id
_entity.type
_entity.pdbx_description
1 polymer ?
#
loop_
_entity_poly.entity_id
_entity_poly.type
_entity_poly.pdbx_seq_one_letter_code
_entity_poly.pdbx_strand_id
1 'polypeptide(L)'
;MASKDVGNDKYRYLLKGDGEKDTKWKYASPPNYDVVNKLFEEGRTKIWPEGSLGEQVQNLVKTWEMEIFHKVDLNDFKTLDPKKYTFSLNGRKPITIEEIGRRFGGGYIPLLQTSMPEELRGYDPYKETVDSAHKAFTTTFPRGFALEILDVYSGPPVIVYKFRHWGFMEGPFQGHVPTGEKVEFYGMAIFHVDEHMKVVSVEFFYDPGELIGGLLKGEKIDTTSAEQLGGAASRCPVLRSTG
;
A
#
# COMPACT_ATOMS: atom_id res chain seq x y z
N MET A 1 -17.18 15.44 -24.16
CA MET A 1 -17.40 14.13 -23.49
C MET A 1 -17.39 14.39 -22.01
N ALA A 2 -18.47 14.02 -21.31
CA ALA A 2 -18.72 14.43 -19.94
C ALA A 2 -17.60 13.93 -19.00
N SER A 3 -17.02 14.86 -18.24
CA SER A 3 -16.23 14.57 -17.05
C SER A 3 -17.06 13.65 -16.17
N LYS A 4 -16.65 12.39 -16.02
CA LYS A 4 -17.15 11.58 -14.91
C LYS A 4 -16.89 12.40 -13.65
N ASP A 5 -17.95 12.64 -12.88
CA ASP A 5 -17.87 13.20 -11.54
C ASP A 5 -16.66 12.58 -10.84
N VAL A 6 -15.77 13.42 -10.30
CA VAL A 6 -14.75 12.96 -9.36
C VAL A 6 -15.54 12.50 -8.14
N GLY A 7 -15.98 11.24 -8.18
CA GLY A 7 -16.85 10.64 -7.19
C GLY A 7 -16.20 10.80 -5.82
N ASN A 8 -16.88 11.49 -4.92
CA ASN A 8 -16.41 11.73 -3.56
C ASN A 8 -16.04 10.40 -2.90
N ASP A 9 -14.74 10.14 -2.71
CA ASP A 9 -14.30 8.93 -2.02
C ASP A 9 -14.78 8.97 -0.56
N LYS A 10 -15.42 7.88 -0.12
CA LYS A 10 -16.02 7.78 1.22
C LYS A 10 -14.96 7.82 2.32
N TYR A 11 -13.80 7.22 2.07
CA TYR A 11 -12.75 6.97 3.07
C TYR A 11 -11.63 8.01 3.04
N ARG A 12 -11.45 8.68 1.91
CA ARG A 12 -10.42 9.69 1.67
C ARG A 12 -11.07 11.04 1.60
N TYR A 13 -11.31 11.61 2.77
CA TYR A 13 -12.15 12.81 2.92
C TYR A 13 -11.63 14.05 2.20
N LEU A 14 -10.35 14.07 1.81
CA LEU A 14 -9.75 15.14 1.01
C LEU A 14 -9.92 14.97 -0.51
N LEU A 15 -10.25 13.77 -1.00
CA LEU A 15 -10.59 13.52 -2.42
C LEU A 15 -12.07 13.89 -2.69
N LYS A 16 -12.44 15.14 -2.41
CA LYS A 16 -13.81 15.64 -2.57
C LYS A 16 -13.84 17.05 -3.17
N GLY A 17 -14.77 17.27 -4.09
CA GLY A 17 -15.03 18.57 -4.73
C GLY A 17 -13.79 19.19 -5.38
N ASP A 18 -13.70 20.53 -5.32
CA ASP A 18 -12.60 21.30 -5.91
C ASP A 18 -11.30 21.31 -5.07
N GLY A 19 -11.29 20.62 -3.91
CA GLY A 19 -10.18 20.69 -2.96
C GLY A 19 -8.84 20.25 -3.53
N GLU A 20 -8.82 19.38 -4.54
CA GLU A 20 -7.61 18.83 -5.15
C GLU A 20 -7.46 19.22 -6.64
N LYS A 21 -8.15 20.28 -7.06
CA LYS A 21 -8.18 20.72 -8.46
C LYS A 21 -6.81 21.13 -9.00
N ASP A 22 -5.99 21.75 -8.15
CA ASP A 22 -4.66 22.26 -8.50
C ASP A 22 -3.53 21.32 -8.06
N THR A 23 -3.87 20.13 -7.53
CA THR A 23 -2.90 19.16 -7.01
C THR A 23 -2.09 18.52 -8.14
N LYS A 24 -0.77 18.45 -7.94
CA LYS A 24 0.14 17.76 -8.85
C LYS A 24 0.20 16.28 -8.55
N TRP A 25 -0.57 15.52 -9.33
CA TRP A 25 -0.64 14.07 -9.22
C TRP A 25 0.49 13.38 -9.96
N LYS A 26 1.07 12.34 -9.33
CA LYS A 26 2.15 11.52 -9.86
C LYS A 26 1.79 10.85 -11.19
N TYR A 27 0.51 10.47 -11.34
CA TYR A 27 -0.02 9.79 -12.52
C TYR A 27 -1.02 10.66 -13.29
N ALA A 28 -0.76 11.98 -13.31
CA ALA A 28 -1.49 13.01 -14.07
C ALA A 28 -2.98 13.21 -13.71
N SER A 29 -3.56 12.40 -12.82
CA SER A 29 -4.94 12.51 -12.39
C SER A 29 -5.11 12.03 -10.93
N PRO A 30 -6.18 12.46 -10.24
CA PRO A 30 -6.51 11.93 -8.92
C PRO A 30 -6.68 10.40 -8.99
N PRO A 31 -6.16 9.65 -8.00
CA PRO A 31 -6.33 8.20 -7.96
C PRO A 31 -7.81 7.82 -7.81
N ASN A 32 -8.21 6.77 -8.53
CA ASN A 32 -9.51 6.12 -8.34
C ASN A 32 -9.34 4.95 -7.36
N TYR A 33 -10.17 4.92 -6.31
CA TYR A 33 -10.14 3.91 -5.26
C TYR A 33 -11.38 2.99 -5.25
N ASP A 34 -12.26 3.06 -6.25
CA ASP A 34 -13.52 2.30 -6.30
C ASP A 34 -13.29 0.79 -6.14
N VAL A 35 -12.26 0.26 -6.84
CA VAL A 35 -11.95 -1.18 -6.84
C VAL A 35 -11.48 -1.64 -5.45
N VAL A 36 -10.54 -0.92 -4.82
CA VAL A 36 -10.04 -1.31 -3.50
C VAL A 36 -11.05 -0.99 -2.39
N ASN A 37 -11.91 0.02 -2.58
CA ASN A 37 -12.99 0.30 -1.65
C ASN A 37 -14.03 -0.83 -1.68
N LYS A 38 -14.35 -1.37 -2.85
CA LYS A 38 -15.18 -2.58 -2.97
C LYS A 38 -14.54 -3.76 -2.25
N LEU A 39 -13.25 -4.03 -2.51
CA LEU A 39 -12.49 -5.08 -1.82
C LEU A 39 -12.50 -4.89 -0.28
N PHE A 40 -12.34 -3.65 0.17
CA PHE A 40 -12.38 -3.29 1.59
C PHE A 40 -13.76 -3.56 2.20
N GLU A 41 -14.85 -3.13 1.55
CA GLU A 41 -16.21 -3.35 2.04
C GLU A 41 -16.58 -4.85 2.12
N GLU A 42 -16.14 -5.64 1.13
CA GLU A 42 -16.37 -7.09 1.10
C GLU A 42 -15.55 -7.85 2.16
N GLY A 43 -14.37 -7.34 2.53
CA GLY A 43 -13.40 -8.05 3.38
C GLY A 43 -13.22 -7.51 4.80
N ARG A 44 -13.72 -6.31 5.11
CA ARG A 44 -13.55 -5.70 6.44
C ARG A 44 -14.26 -6.48 7.53
N THR A 45 -13.70 -6.41 8.72
CA THR A 45 -14.22 -7.03 9.95
C THR A 45 -14.73 -5.99 10.95
N LYS A 46 -14.25 -4.75 10.84
CA LYS A 46 -14.59 -3.63 11.71
C LYS A 46 -15.45 -2.61 10.98
N ILE A 47 -16.61 -2.31 11.58
CA ILE A 47 -17.47 -1.20 11.18
C ILE A 47 -17.46 -0.19 12.31
N TRP A 48 -16.93 1.00 12.04
CA TRP A 48 -16.88 2.08 12.99
C TRP A 48 -18.20 2.88 12.98
N PRO A 49 -18.74 3.28 14.14
CA PRO A 49 -19.85 4.22 14.18
C PRO A 49 -19.46 5.55 13.53
N GLU A 50 -20.42 6.18 12.86
CA GLU A 50 -20.23 7.50 12.25
C GLU A 50 -19.81 8.54 13.30
N GLY A 51 -18.80 9.34 12.97
CA GLY A 51 -18.21 10.35 13.85
C GLY A 51 -17.28 9.79 14.93
N SER A 52 -17.15 8.46 15.08
CA SER A 52 -16.28 7.87 16.09
C SER A 52 -14.79 8.11 15.83
N LEU A 53 -13.98 8.07 16.88
CA LEU A 53 -12.52 8.18 16.76
C LEU A 53 -11.95 7.13 15.81
N GLY A 54 -12.46 5.89 15.84
CA GLY A 54 -11.99 4.83 14.95
C GLY A 54 -12.29 5.09 13.47
N GLU A 55 -13.46 5.67 13.15
CA GLU A 55 -13.75 6.11 11.79
C GLU A 55 -12.80 7.23 11.35
N GLN A 56 -12.60 8.23 12.21
CA GLN A 56 -11.72 9.36 11.94
C GLN A 56 -10.27 8.90 11.70
N VAL A 57 -9.76 7.98 12.53
CA VAL A 57 -8.41 7.40 12.36
C VAL A 57 -8.32 6.60 11.06
N GLN A 58 -9.31 5.78 10.73
CA GLN A 58 -9.31 5.03 9.47
C GLN A 58 -9.27 5.96 8.25
N ASN A 59 -10.08 7.02 8.27
CA ASN A 59 -10.12 7.98 7.19
C ASN A 59 -8.83 8.81 7.11
N LEU A 60 -8.25 9.19 8.25
CA LEU A 60 -6.95 9.86 8.32
C LEU A 60 -5.86 9.00 7.68
N VAL A 61 -5.71 7.75 8.09
CA VAL A 61 -4.63 6.89 7.59
C VAL A 61 -4.79 6.60 6.09
N LYS A 62 -6.02 6.31 5.62
CA LYS A 62 -6.27 6.09 4.17
C LYS A 62 -6.02 7.34 3.33
N THR A 63 -6.30 8.52 3.88
CA THR A 63 -6.03 9.80 3.20
C THR A 63 -4.54 10.13 3.22
N TRP A 64 -3.86 9.93 4.35
CA TRP A 64 -2.42 10.10 4.48
C TRP A 64 -1.64 9.19 3.52
N GLU A 65 -2.02 7.91 3.45
CA GLU A 65 -1.43 6.95 2.51
C GLU A 65 -1.62 7.41 1.06
N MET A 66 -2.83 7.87 0.70
CA MET A 66 -3.09 8.41 -0.63
C MET A 66 -2.14 9.55 -0.99
N GLU A 67 -1.95 10.51 -0.09
CA GLU A 67 -1.05 11.65 -0.33
C GLU A 67 0.39 11.17 -0.54
N ILE A 68 0.91 10.31 0.33
CA ILE A 68 2.29 9.77 0.26
C ILE A 68 2.57 9.07 -1.08
N PHE A 69 1.59 8.33 -1.62
CA PHE A 69 1.77 7.55 -2.85
C PHE A 69 1.51 8.34 -4.14
N HIS A 70 0.65 9.37 -4.10
CA HIS A 70 0.13 9.99 -5.31
C HIS A 70 0.46 11.48 -5.49
N LYS A 71 0.79 12.23 -4.42
CA LYS A 71 1.14 13.64 -4.54
C LYS A 71 2.64 13.81 -4.82
N VAL A 72 2.97 14.79 -5.65
CA VAL A 72 4.36 15.10 -6.03
C VAL A 72 4.88 16.33 -5.28
N ASP A 73 4.07 17.38 -5.19
CA ASP A 73 4.46 18.62 -4.52
C ASP A 73 4.23 18.49 -3.02
N LEU A 74 5.27 18.72 -2.22
CA LEU A 74 5.16 18.68 -0.76
C LEU A 74 4.17 19.73 -0.23
N ASN A 75 3.96 20.83 -0.97
CA ASN A 75 2.98 21.86 -0.58
C ASN A 75 1.52 21.42 -0.78
N ASP A 76 1.28 20.36 -1.56
CA ASP A 76 -0.07 19.82 -1.77
C ASP A 76 -0.51 18.89 -0.63
N PHE A 77 0.39 18.52 0.28
CA PHE A 77 0.07 17.63 1.40
C PHE A 77 -0.78 18.35 2.45
N LYS A 78 -1.89 17.72 2.81
CA LYS A 78 -2.87 18.25 3.78
C LYS A 78 -3.01 17.39 5.01
N THR A 79 -2.52 16.15 5.02
CA THR A 79 -2.55 15.28 6.20
C THR A 79 -1.31 15.38 7.06
N LEU A 80 -0.23 16.02 6.58
CA LEU A 80 1.04 16.14 7.29
C LEU A 80 1.67 17.52 7.12
N ASP A 81 2.64 17.85 7.97
CA ASP A 81 3.54 18.99 7.79
C ASP A 81 4.88 18.48 7.24
N PRO A 82 5.22 18.73 5.96
CA PRO A 82 6.45 18.22 5.35
C PRO A 82 7.73 18.58 6.10
N LYS A 83 7.75 19.74 6.79
CA LYS A 83 8.94 20.23 7.50
C LYS A 83 9.19 19.51 8.82
N LYS A 84 8.15 18.93 9.41
CA LYS A 84 8.22 18.22 10.69
C LYS A 84 8.15 16.70 10.50
N TYR A 85 7.50 16.27 9.41
CA TYR A 85 7.16 14.89 9.17
C TYR A 85 8.37 13.95 9.18
N THR A 86 8.26 12.89 9.98
CA THR A 86 9.21 11.78 9.98
C THR A 86 8.50 10.43 9.91
N PHE A 87 9.19 9.44 9.35
CA PHE A 87 8.74 8.07 9.24
C PHE A 87 9.76 7.13 9.88
N SER A 88 9.31 6.13 10.63
CA SER A 88 10.13 5.01 11.10
C SER A 88 9.41 3.68 10.94
N LEU A 89 10.18 2.63 10.63
CA LEU A 89 9.73 1.25 10.60
C LEU A 89 10.53 0.44 11.63
N ASN A 90 9.82 -0.26 12.52
CA ASN A 90 10.39 -1.22 13.49
C ASN A 90 11.54 -0.64 14.33
N GLY A 91 11.38 0.61 14.81
CA GLY A 91 12.37 1.29 15.65
C GLY A 91 13.65 1.74 14.91
N ARG A 92 13.65 1.72 13.58
CA ARG A 92 14.77 2.26 12.77
C ARG A 92 14.87 3.77 12.95
N LYS A 93 16.03 4.32 12.55
CA LYS A 93 16.24 5.77 12.55
C LYS A 93 15.13 6.46 11.73
N PRO A 94 14.44 7.48 12.28
CA PRO A 94 13.46 8.23 11.53
C PRO A 94 14.06 8.89 10.30
N ILE A 95 13.30 8.90 9.20
CA ILE A 95 13.65 9.55 7.93
C ILE A 95 12.63 10.64 7.60
N THR A 96 13.08 11.74 6.99
CA THR A 96 12.20 12.85 6.60
C THR A 96 11.48 12.56 5.28
N ILE A 97 10.45 13.34 4.95
CA ILE A 97 9.74 13.19 3.68
C ILE A 97 10.62 13.50 2.47
N GLU A 98 11.58 14.43 2.59
CA GLU A 98 12.57 14.70 1.55
C GLU A 98 13.52 13.53 1.37
N GLU A 99 13.94 12.87 2.46
CA GLU A 99 14.74 11.65 2.38
C GLU A 99 13.94 10.51 1.76
N ILE A 100 12.65 10.37 2.06
CA ILE A 100 11.74 9.43 1.39
C ILE A 100 11.72 9.68 -0.11
N GLY A 101 11.43 10.91 -0.54
CA GLY A 101 11.38 11.26 -1.96
C GLY A 101 12.72 11.11 -2.68
N ARG A 102 13.84 11.47 -2.05
CA ARG A 102 15.18 11.44 -2.67
C ARG A 102 15.85 10.07 -2.65
N ARG A 103 15.81 9.37 -1.52
CA ARG A 103 16.55 8.11 -1.32
C ARG A 103 15.73 6.87 -1.64
N PHE A 104 14.42 6.94 -1.40
CA PHE A 104 13.53 5.80 -1.54
C PHE A 104 12.51 6.00 -2.66
N GLY A 105 12.43 7.21 -3.22
CA GLY A 105 11.65 7.56 -4.40
C GLY A 105 10.12 7.38 -4.28
N GLY A 106 9.60 6.81 -3.20
CA GLY A 106 8.17 6.62 -2.99
C GLY A 106 7.86 5.80 -1.74
N GLY A 107 6.58 5.57 -1.46
CA GLY A 107 6.11 5.03 -0.19
C GLY A 107 6.40 3.54 0.08
N TYR A 108 6.50 2.68 -0.94
CA TYR A 108 6.66 1.22 -0.73
C TYR A 108 8.03 0.84 -0.14
N ILE A 109 9.09 1.53 -0.57
CA ILE A 109 10.46 1.18 -0.20
C ILE A 109 10.73 1.42 1.30
N PRO A 110 10.38 2.57 1.91
CA PRO A 110 10.48 2.77 3.35
C PRO A 110 9.71 1.75 4.19
N LEU A 111 8.57 1.27 3.68
CA LEU A 111 7.72 0.27 4.35
C LEU A 111 8.32 -1.14 4.34
N LEU A 112 9.39 -1.38 3.59
CA LEU A 112 9.98 -2.73 3.45
C LEU A 112 11.44 -2.78 3.91
N GLN A 113 11.93 -1.75 4.59
CA GLN A 113 13.31 -1.71 5.11
C GLN A 113 13.62 -2.95 5.94
N THR A 114 14.74 -3.60 5.61
CA THR A 114 15.13 -4.89 6.19
C THR A 114 16.61 -4.93 6.52
N SER A 115 16.94 -5.67 7.57
CA SER A 115 18.33 -6.00 7.94
C SER A 115 18.73 -7.40 7.50
N MET A 116 17.87 -8.11 6.76
CA MET A 116 18.21 -9.43 6.25
C MET A 116 19.42 -9.36 5.31
N PRO A 117 20.30 -10.37 5.30
CA PRO A 117 21.32 -10.55 4.27
C PRO A 117 20.69 -10.51 2.88
N GLU A 118 21.40 -9.94 1.90
CA GLU A 118 20.88 -9.69 0.55
C GLU A 118 20.39 -10.98 -0.12
N GLU A 119 21.13 -12.08 0.07
CA GLU A 119 20.82 -13.41 -0.45
C GLU A 119 19.55 -14.04 0.14
N LEU A 120 19.04 -13.53 1.26
CA LEU A 120 17.81 -13.97 1.90
C LEU A 120 16.61 -13.04 1.62
N ARG A 121 16.82 -11.94 0.89
CA ARG A 121 15.75 -11.01 0.52
C ARG A 121 15.02 -11.51 -0.70
N GLY A 122 13.81 -12.03 -0.50
CA GLY A 122 12.92 -12.34 -1.62
C GLY A 122 12.32 -11.12 -2.33
N TYR A 123 12.48 -9.93 -1.73
CA TYR A 123 12.31 -8.62 -2.36
C TYR A 123 13.34 -7.69 -1.75
N ASP A 124 14.18 -7.05 -2.57
CA ASP A 124 15.23 -6.15 -2.08
C ASP A 124 14.82 -4.69 -2.27
N PRO A 125 14.29 -4.02 -1.23
CA PRO A 125 13.80 -2.64 -1.34
C PRO A 125 14.91 -1.65 -1.71
N TYR A 126 16.18 -2.00 -1.50
CA TYR A 126 17.32 -1.13 -1.76
C TYR A 126 17.78 -1.15 -3.22
N LYS A 127 17.29 -2.09 -4.03
CA LYS A 127 17.54 -2.18 -5.48
C LYS A 127 16.39 -1.62 -6.32
N GLU A 128 15.29 -1.26 -5.68
CA GLU A 128 14.06 -0.89 -6.33
C GLU A 128 14.01 0.63 -6.55
N THR A 129 13.33 1.00 -7.63
CA THR A 129 12.95 2.38 -7.93
C THR A 129 11.49 2.58 -7.59
N VAL A 130 11.05 3.83 -7.60
CA VAL A 130 9.63 4.22 -7.47
C VAL A 130 8.74 3.42 -8.40
N ASP A 131 9.13 3.39 -9.66
CA ASP A 131 8.30 2.86 -10.74
C ASP A 131 8.33 1.33 -10.73
N SER A 132 9.48 0.72 -10.42
CA SER A 132 9.58 -0.74 -10.29
C SER A 132 8.80 -1.23 -9.08
N ALA A 133 8.93 -0.59 -7.91
CA ALA A 133 8.15 -0.93 -6.72
C ALA A 133 6.65 -0.73 -6.97
N HIS A 134 6.25 0.43 -7.49
CA HIS A 134 4.85 0.71 -7.80
C HIS A 134 4.28 -0.30 -8.79
N LYS A 135 5.00 -0.58 -9.89
CA LYS A 135 4.60 -1.58 -10.88
C LYS A 135 4.50 -2.97 -10.26
N ALA A 136 5.47 -3.38 -9.45
CA ALA A 136 5.47 -4.69 -8.80
C ALA A 136 4.21 -4.88 -7.96
N PHE A 137 3.91 -3.96 -7.03
CA PHE A 137 2.78 -4.09 -6.13
C PHE A 137 1.42 -3.91 -6.83
N THR A 138 1.28 -2.94 -7.73
CA THR A 138 0.01 -2.72 -8.45
C THR A 138 -0.30 -3.80 -9.48
N THR A 139 0.72 -4.39 -10.10
CA THR A 139 0.53 -5.56 -10.98
C THR A 139 0.12 -6.77 -10.17
N THR A 140 0.77 -6.99 -9.01
CA THR A 140 0.51 -8.14 -8.14
C THR A 140 -0.88 -8.11 -7.51
N PHE A 141 -1.33 -6.93 -7.09
CA PHE A 141 -2.63 -6.70 -6.45
C PHE A 141 -3.54 -5.85 -7.34
N PRO A 142 -4.09 -6.38 -8.45
CA PRO A 142 -4.90 -5.61 -9.40
C PRO A 142 -6.22 -5.10 -8.78
N ARG A 143 -6.71 -5.75 -7.72
CA ARG A 143 -7.85 -5.27 -6.91
C ARG A 143 -7.47 -4.23 -5.84
N GLY A 144 -6.19 -3.87 -5.78
CA GLY A 144 -5.60 -3.05 -4.73
C GLY A 144 -5.28 -3.83 -3.46
N PHE A 145 -4.72 -3.10 -2.50
CA PHE A 145 -4.29 -3.62 -1.21
C PHE A 145 -5.05 -2.88 -0.11
N ALA A 146 -6.07 -3.52 0.44
CA ALA A 146 -6.99 -2.89 1.38
C ALA A 146 -6.31 -2.69 2.73
N LEU A 147 -6.51 -1.51 3.32
CA LEU A 147 -6.13 -1.16 4.70
C LEU A 147 -7.37 -1.15 5.59
N GLU A 148 -7.28 -1.73 6.78
CA GLU A 148 -8.31 -1.65 7.82
C GLU A 148 -7.70 -1.28 9.17
N ILE A 149 -8.35 -0.35 9.86
CA ILE A 149 -8.04 -0.06 11.26
C ILE A 149 -8.92 -0.95 12.12
N LEU A 150 -8.28 -1.87 12.86
CA LEU A 150 -8.96 -2.88 13.67
C LEU A 150 -9.34 -2.34 15.04
N ASP A 151 -8.38 -1.65 15.67
CA ASP A 151 -8.51 -1.10 17.01
C ASP A 151 -7.75 0.23 17.13
N VAL A 152 -8.29 1.15 17.91
CA VAL A 152 -7.64 2.41 18.28
C VAL A 152 -7.48 2.42 19.80
N TYR A 153 -6.24 2.47 20.27
CA TYR A 153 -5.87 2.40 21.68
C TYR A 153 -5.69 3.78 22.31
N SER A 154 -5.38 4.80 21.50
CA SER A 154 -5.20 6.18 21.96
C SER A 154 -5.62 7.17 20.87
N GLY A 155 -6.11 8.33 21.28
CA GLY A 155 -6.44 9.46 20.41
C GLY A 155 -5.34 10.54 20.38
N PRO A 156 -5.57 11.66 19.67
CA PRO A 156 -4.62 12.77 19.59
C PRO A 156 -4.15 13.28 20.97
N PRO A 157 -2.90 13.74 21.10
CA PRO A 157 -1.92 13.95 20.03
C PRO A 157 -1.12 12.70 19.65
N VAL A 158 -1.28 11.58 20.38
CA VAL A 158 -0.56 10.32 20.12
C VAL A 158 -1.58 9.23 19.81
N ILE A 159 -1.88 9.08 18.53
CA ILE A 159 -2.82 8.07 18.05
C ILE A 159 -2.10 6.75 17.94
N VAL A 160 -2.55 5.74 18.69
CA VAL A 160 -2.00 4.38 18.61
C VAL A 160 -3.09 3.45 18.10
N TYR A 161 -2.81 2.69 17.04
CA TYR A 161 -3.81 1.82 16.42
C TYR A 161 -3.20 0.51 15.92
N LYS A 162 -4.05 -0.53 15.86
CA LYS A 162 -3.77 -1.79 15.18
C LYS A 162 -4.41 -1.77 13.81
N PHE A 163 -3.69 -2.25 12.81
CA PHE A 163 -4.18 -2.31 11.44
C PHE A 163 -3.96 -3.69 10.82
N ARG A 164 -4.67 -3.91 9.72
CA ARG A 164 -4.47 -5.01 8.78
C ARG A 164 -4.35 -4.46 7.37
N HIS A 165 -3.40 -4.98 6.61
CA HIS A 165 -3.41 -4.85 5.16
C HIS A 165 -3.65 -6.21 4.52
N TRP A 166 -4.43 -6.26 3.43
CA TRP A 166 -4.64 -7.48 2.67
C TRP A 166 -4.96 -7.24 1.19
N GLY A 167 -4.65 -8.22 0.37
CA GLY A 167 -4.99 -8.28 -1.05
C GLY A 167 -4.90 -9.71 -1.56
N PHE A 168 -5.20 -9.92 -2.83
CA PHE A 168 -5.08 -11.23 -3.47
C PHE A 168 -3.97 -11.19 -4.51
N MET A 169 -3.07 -12.18 -4.47
CA MET A 169 -1.93 -12.29 -5.39
C MET A 169 -2.39 -12.79 -6.76
N GLU A 170 -3.04 -11.92 -7.53
CA GLU A 170 -3.63 -12.24 -8.84
C GLU A 170 -2.73 -11.83 -10.00
N GLY A 171 -1.68 -11.05 -9.73
CA GLY A 171 -0.59 -10.81 -10.66
C GLY A 171 0.73 -11.46 -10.19
N PRO A 172 1.72 -11.53 -11.10
CA PRO A 172 3.03 -12.07 -10.79
C PRO A 172 3.83 -11.12 -9.90
N PHE A 173 4.72 -11.68 -9.08
CA PHE A 173 5.63 -10.90 -8.21
C PHE A 173 7.05 -11.45 -8.27
N GLN A 174 8.03 -10.62 -8.63
CA GLN A 174 9.46 -10.99 -8.65
C GLN A 174 9.78 -12.33 -9.34
N GLY A 175 9.11 -12.60 -10.47
CA GLY A 175 9.28 -13.85 -11.23
C GLY A 175 8.51 -15.04 -10.67
N HIS A 176 7.62 -14.86 -9.70
CA HIS A 176 6.70 -15.88 -9.22
C HIS A 176 5.34 -15.72 -9.89
N VAL A 177 4.70 -16.85 -10.26
CA VAL A 177 3.35 -16.85 -10.86
C VAL A 177 2.29 -16.43 -9.84
N PRO A 178 1.15 -15.84 -10.26
CA PRO A 178 0.05 -15.54 -9.37
C PRO A 178 -0.52 -16.80 -8.71
N THR A 179 -0.78 -16.74 -7.41
CA THR A 179 -1.40 -17.85 -6.67
C THR A 179 -2.91 -17.70 -6.51
N GLY A 180 -3.43 -16.48 -6.64
CA GLY A 180 -4.81 -16.13 -6.31
C GLY A 180 -5.10 -16.13 -4.80
N GLU A 181 -4.11 -16.49 -3.96
CA GLU A 181 -4.29 -16.52 -2.51
C GLU A 181 -4.37 -15.12 -1.91
N LYS A 182 -5.08 -15.03 -0.78
CA LYS A 182 -5.06 -13.82 0.05
C LYS A 182 -3.69 -13.71 0.73
N VAL A 183 -3.03 -12.58 0.54
CA VAL A 183 -1.86 -12.17 1.32
C VAL A 183 -2.31 -11.10 2.29
N GLU A 184 -2.05 -11.29 3.58
CA GLU A 184 -2.43 -10.37 4.64
C GLU A 184 -1.34 -10.25 5.69
N PHE A 185 -1.20 -9.07 6.27
CA PHE A 185 -0.36 -8.88 7.44
C PHE A 185 -1.00 -7.88 8.41
N TYR A 186 -0.54 -7.93 9.65
CA TYR A 186 -1.02 -7.11 10.74
C TYR A 186 0.13 -6.29 11.31
N GLY A 187 -0.21 -5.14 11.84
CA GLY A 187 0.75 -4.27 12.48
C GLY A 187 0.12 -3.31 13.47
N MET A 188 0.98 -2.55 14.12
CA MET A 188 0.59 -1.38 14.91
C MET A 188 1.29 -0.15 14.36
N ALA A 189 0.68 1.01 14.56
CA ALA A 189 1.33 2.26 14.27
C ALA A 189 1.05 3.30 15.35
N ILE A 190 2.00 4.22 15.49
CA ILE A 190 1.91 5.39 16.36
C ILE A 190 2.01 6.62 15.48
N PHE A 191 0.93 7.41 15.45
CA PHE A 191 0.86 8.68 14.75
C PHE A 191 0.93 9.80 15.78
N HIS A 192 1.93 10.66 15.67
CA HIS A 192 1.95 11.92 16.38
C HIS A 192 1.33 12.99 15.50
N VAL A 193 0.36 13.72 16.03
CA VAL A 193 -0.32 14.82 15.34
C VAL A 193 -0.18 16.14 16.08
N ASP A 194 -0.17 17.25 15.35
CA ASP A 194 -0.18 18.60 15.93
C ASP A 194 -1.61 19.09 16.27
N GLU A 195 -1.74 20.33 16.76
CA GLU A 195 -3.04 20.93 17.11
C GLU A 195 -4.03 21.03 15.93
N HIS A 196 -3.56 20.87 14.69
CA HIS A 196 -4.36 20.90 13.47
C HIS A 196 -4.61 19.51 12.89
N MET A 197 -4.34 18.44 13.66
CA MET A 197 -4.46 17.04 13.22
C MET A 197 -3.52 16.70 12.05
N LYS A 198 -2.43 17.46 11.84
CA LYS A 198 -1.41 17.11 10.86
C LYS A 198 -0.47 16.10 11.47
N VAL A 199 -0.19 15.03 10.74
CA VAL A 199 0.79 14.01 11.11
C VAL A 199 2.20 14.62 11.05
N VAL A 200 2.87 14.62 12.19
CA VAL A 200 4.26 15.11 12.34
C VAL A 200 5.26 13.98 12.49
N SER A 201 4.83 12.80 12.94
CA SER A 201 5.64 11.59 12.84
C SER A 201 4.79 10.34 12.80
N VAL A 202 5.29 9.31 12.12
CA VAL A 202 4.71 7.97 12.09
C VAL A 202 5.75 6.93 12.42
N GLU A 203 5.37 5.99 13.26
CA GLU A 203 6.15 4.80 13.57
C GLU A 203 5.30 3.57 13.28
N PHE A 204 5.79 2.68 12.43
CA PHE A 204 5.14 1.41 12.11
C PHE A 204 5.87 0.23 12.74
N PHE A 205 5.09 -0.75 13.22
CA PHE A 205 5.57 -1.98 13.81
C PHE A 205 4.85 -3.18 13.19
N TYR A 206 5.55 -3.94 12.35
CA TYR A 206 5.05 -5.17 11.74
C TYR A 206 6.19 -6.00 11.15
N ASP A 207 5.90 -7.26 10.82
CA ASP A 207 6.82 -8.13 10.11
C ASP A 207 6.62 -8.00 8.58
N PRO A 208 7.57 -7.40 7.82
CA PRO A 208 7.48 -7.36 6.36
C PRO A 208 7.56 -8.75 5.71
N GLY A 209 8.10 -9.74 6.43
CA GLY A 209 8.20 -11.13 5.99
C GLY A 209 6.85 -11.80 5.75
N GLU A 210 5.80 -11.42 6.47
CA GLU A 210 4.44 -11.92 6.23
C GLU A 210 3.91 -11.52 4.84
N LEU A 211 4.17 -10.28 4.42
CA LEU A 211 3.82 -9.81 3.09
C LEU A 211 4.67 -10.49 2.02
N ILE A 212 6.00 -10.41 2.16
CA ILE A 212 6.93 -10.92 1.13
C ILE A 212 6.85 -12.44 1.01
N GLY A 213 6.75 -13.16 2.13
CA GLY A 213 6.60 -14.61 2.14
C GLY A 213 5.34 -15.07 1.43
N GLY A 214 4.20 -14.38 1.64
CA GLY A 214 2.96 -14.66 0.91
C GLY A 214 3.09 -14.48 -0.60
N LEU A 215 3.88 -13.50 -1.03
CA LEU A 215 4.10 -13.18 -2.45
C LEU A 215 5.08 -14.11 -3.18
N LEU A 216 5.85 -14.91 -2.44
CA LEU A 216 6.86 -15.82 -3.01
C LEU A 216 6.40 -17.28 -3.06
N LYS A 217 5.15 -17.56 -2.63
CA LYS A 217 4.58 -18.91 -2.65
C LYS A 217 4.35 -19.46 -4.06
N GLY A 218 4.15 -18.58 -5.05
CA GLY A 218 3.96 -19.00 -6.44
C GLY A 218 5.19 -19.73 -6.97
N GLU A 219 4.99 -20.65 -7.92
CA GLU A 219 6.11 -21.28 -8.61
C GLU A 219 6.97 -20.22 -9.31
N LYS A 220 8.29 -20.43 -9.33
CA LYS A 220 9.20 -19.56 -10.08
C LYS A 220 8.98 -19.77 -11.56
N ILE A 221 8.86 -18.67 -12.29
CA ILE A 221 8.81 -18.64 -13.74
C ILE A 221 10.23 -18.91 -14.24
N ASP A 222 10.51 -20.15 -14.63
CA ASP A 222 11.76 -20.49 -15.30
C ASP A 222 11.85 -19.75 -16.63
N THR A 223 12.94 -19.00 -16.83
CA THR A 223 13.22 -18.26 -18.07
C THR A 223 13.37 -19.15 -19.30
N THR A 224 13.46 -20.48 -19.12
CA THR A 224 13.44 -21.46 -20.21
C THR A 224 12.03 -21.73 -20.76
N SER A 225 10.98 -21.44 -19.98
CA SER A 225 9.58 -21.66 -20.36
C SER A 225 8.96 -20.46 -21.09
N ALA A 226 9.59 -19.29 -21.01
CA ALA A 226 9.15 -18.08 -21.71
C ALA A 226 9.28 -18.19 -23.24
N GLU A 227 10.22 -19.00 -23.74
CA GLU A 227 10.32 -19.32 -25.18
C GLU A 227 9.30 -20.38 -25.63
N GLN A 228 8.72 -21.17 -24.72
CA GLN A 228 7.70 -22.17 -25.05
C GLN A 228 6.27 -21.60 -25.05
N LEU A 229 6.01 -20.49 -24.36
CA LEU A 229 4.71 -19.81 -24.39
C LEU A 229 4.44 -19.03 -25.70
N GLY A 230 5.47 -18.84 -26.54
CA GLY A 230 5.34 -18.31 -27.90
C GLY A 230 4.97 -19.37 -28.97
N GLY A 231 4.83 -20.64 -28.57
CA GLY A 231 4.68 -21.76 -29.53
C GLY A 231 3.65 -22.84 -29.16
N ALA A 232 2.80 -22.63 -28.16
CA ALA A 232 1.85 -23.66 -27.71
C ALA A 232 0.39 -23.21 -27.85
N ALA A 233 -0.06 -22.99 -29.09
CA ALA A 233 -1.44 -23.32 -29.40
C ALA A 233 -1.59 -24.85 -29.26
N SER A 234 -2.51 -25.28 -28.39
CA SER A 234 -2.89 -26.68 -28.12
C SER A 234 -1.97 -27.46 -27.19
N ARG A 235 -2.35 -27.53 -25.89
CA ARG A 235 -2.76 -28.79 -25.23
C ARG A 235 -3.13 -28.55 -23.76
N CYS A 236 -4.41 -28.75 -23.44
CA CYS A 236 -4.86 -29.02 -22.07
C CYS A 236 -4.40 -30.42 -21.64
N PRO A 237 -3.71 -30.60 -20.50
CA PRO A 237 -3.57 -31.90 -19.89
C PRO A 237 -4.69 -32.08 -18.87
N VAL A 238 -5.80 -32.64 -19.36
CA VAL A 238 -6.76 -33.36 -18.50
C VAL A 238 -6.05 -34.59 -17.94
N LEU A 239 -6.11 -34.74 -16.61
CA LEU A 239 -6.03 -35.98 -15.83
C LEU A 239 -5.86 -37.27 -16.65
N ARG A 240 -4.77 -38.01 -16.40
CA ARG A 240 -4.80 -39.47 -16.51
C ARG A 240 -4.24 -40.12 -15.25
N SER A 241 -5.09 -41.00 -14.75
CA SER A 241 -5.05 -41.77 -13.52
C SER A 241 -4.04 -42.93 -13.56
N THR A 242 -3.58 -43.28 -12.36
CA THR A 242 -3.34 -44.63 -11.82
C THR A 242 -2.87 -45.76 -12.76
N GLY A 243 -1.67 -46.26 -12.44
CA GLY A 243 -1.21 -47.63 -12.63
C GLY A 243 -0.21 -47.95 -11.53
#